data_AF-A0A9D8AGN7-F1
#
_entry.id   AF-A0A9D8AGN7-F1
#
_cell.length_a   1.000
_cell.length_b   1.000
_cell.length_c   1.000
_cell.angle_alpha   90.00
_cell.angle_beta   90.00
_cell.angle_gamma   90.00
#
_symmetry.space_group_name_H-M   'P 1'
#
loop_
_entity.id
_entity.type
_entity.pdbx_description
1 polymer ?
#
loop_
_entity_poly.entity_id
_entity_poly.type
_entity_poly.pdbx_seq_one_letter_code
_entity_poly.pdbx_strand_id
1 'polypeptide(L)'
;MMKREFIYLWWYLLICIPIIILYVKFSLKAKREWLTLTGQIKPEVLPGEQEREYIRLESAFPVEFQKIEEDREREFDIHQGFTKNLSKSGMCIETLMIKTRELSGIVPNETKLKLIINIPSEAHATVASATVRWIRKTEEMAVDRYAIGVSYDDIPHPDLEKIIKYVLWFKKKPDIFGIAVVIALVLMTVFFITALIFSNARTQLERKVEMARRETSRLIKEAEVIKKEKSEVERDLRSVTEKYIALQKTLNNLENERAYQRKRLAEETKRIKAFEAAAKEEELTFPEEEVAFEGEEETPEEPEETPEPVVEVRAPVSPEEKIVFEPNITKKMVETEKDVYKAFRDYILREDMQLLDRYCSEHRTSIYHAGSLFALAELRYKNRHIKEMTMKAYRDVIRLYPRSKYASYASHRLEQLERRLPYSAYNLRYFYREYNLPPLFDYRELEPYKE
;
A
#
# COMPACT_ATOMS: atom_id res chain seq x y z
N MET A 1 30.26 18.39 -7.65
CA MET A 1 28.82 18.04 -7.71
C MET A 1 28.13 18.55 -8.99
N MET A 2 28.54 19.68 -9.59
CA MET A 2 27.92 20.26 -10.82
C MET A 2 27.92 19.37 -12.09
N LYS A 3 28.83 18.40 -12.24
CA LYS A 3 28.94 17.61 -13.48
C LYS A 3 27.73 16.71 -13.77
N ARG A 4 26.99 16.25 -12.74
CA ARG A 4 25.83 15.37 -12.95
C ARG A 4 24.59 16.13 -13.42
N GLU A 5 24.36 17.33 -12.91
CA GLU A 5 23.19 18.14 -13.30
C GLU A 5 23.28 18.63 -14.74
N PHE A 6 24.49 18.97 -15.21
CA PHE A 6 24.72 19.33 -16.61
C PHE A 6 24.40 18.20 -17.59
N ILE A 7 24.66 16.94 -17.20
CA ILE A 7 24.37 15.77 -18.05
C ILE A 7 22.86 15.58 -18.22
N TYR A 8 22.07 15.76 -17.16
CA TYR A 8 20.61 15.66 -17.24
C TYR A 8 20.01 16.80 -18.07
N LEU A 9 20.52 18.02 -17.94
CA LEU A 9 20.08 19.15 -18.74
C LEU A 9 20.35 18.92 -20.25
N TRP A 10 21.51 18.35 -20.56
CA TRP A 10 21.90 18.04 -21.93
C TRP A 10 21.01 16.94 -22.55
N TRP A 11 20.73 15.88 -21.79
CA TRP A 11 19.79 14.83 -22.21
C TRP A 11 18.38 15.37 -22.43
N TYR A 12 17.93 16.28 -21.56
CA TYR A 12 16.62 16.92 -21.70
C TYR A 12 16.54 17.75 -22.99
N LEU A 13 17.56 18.57 -23.28
CA LEU A 13 17.64 19.33 -24.53
C LEU A 13 17.67 18.41 -25.76
N LEU A 14 18.44 17.33 -25.72
CA LEU A 14 18.55 16.36 -26.82
C LEU A 14 17.22 15.67 -27.13
N ILE A 15 16.36 15.44 -26.12
CA ILE A 15 15.05 14.83 -26.29
C ILE A 15 13.99 15.87 -26.67
N CYS A 16 14.00 17.05 -26.06
CA CYS A 16 12.97 18.07 -26.27
C CYS A 16 13.07 18.78 -27.62
N ILE A 17 14.28 19.04 -28.13
CA ILE A 17 14.46 19.78 -29.38
C ILE A 17 13.81 19.06 -30.58
N PRO A 18 14.00 17.74 -30.80
CA PRO A 18 13.33 17.03 -31.89
C PRO A 18 11.80 17.04 -31.76
N ILE A 19 11.28 16.91 -30.54
CA ILE A 19 9.84 16.94 -30.26
C ILE A 19 9.27 18.32 -30.60
N ILE A 20 9.96 19.40 -30.20
CA ILE A 20 9.55 20.77 -30.53
C ILE A 20 9.60 21.01 -32.04
N ILE A 21 10.64 20.55 -32.74
CA ILE A 21 10.75 20.69 -34.20
C ILE A 21 9.61 19.95 -34.91
N LEU A 22 9.30 18.72 -34.48
CA LEU A 22 8.17 17.95 -35.01
C LEU A 22 6.85 18.66 -34.76
N TYR A 23 6.64 19.17 -33.55
CA TYR A 23 5.43 19.91 -33.18
C TYR A 23 5.27 21.20 -34.01
N VAL A 24 6.34 21.98 -34.21
CA VAL A 24 6.30 23.20 -35.02
C VAL A 24 5.99 22.88 -36.49
N LYS A 25 6.67 21.90 -37.09
CA LYS A 25 6.37 21.47 -38.47
C LYS A 25 4.92 21.02 -38.62
N PHE A 26 4.43 20.27 -37.64
CA PHE A 26 3.08 19.78 -37.61
C PHE A 26 2.04 20.91 -37.48
N SER A 27 2.25 21.83 -36.54
CA SER A 27 1.39 23.00 -36.34
C SER A 27 1.32 23.89 -37.58
N LEU A 28 2.46 24.10 -38.26
CA LEU A 28 2.50 24.86 -39.52
C LEU A 28 1.72 24.17 -40.65
N LYS A 29 1.78 22.83 -40.73
CA LYS A 29 1.01 22.05 -41.71
C LYS A 29 -0.50 22.15 -41.43
N ALA A 30 -0.91 21.93 -40.17
CA ALA A 30 -2.31 22.01 -39.76
C ALA A 30 -2.90 23.42 -39.98
N LYS A 31 -2.12 24.47 -39.68
CA LYS A 31 -2.53 25.87 -39.95
C LYS A 31 -2.73 26.13 -41.44
N ARG A 32 -1.83 25.62 -42.29
CA ARG A 32 -1.95 25.75 -43.75
C ARG A 32 -3.21 25.04 -44.27
N GLU A 33 -3.47 23.81 -43.82
CA GLU A 33 -4.67 23.06 -44.21
C GLU A 33 -5.97 23.71 -43.73
N TRP A 34 -5.97 24.28 -42.52
CA TRP A 34 -7.13 25.01 -41.99
C TRP A 34 -7.42 26.29 -42.78
N LEU A 35 -6.38 27.06 -43.13
CA LEU A 35 -6.52 28.28 -43.93
C LEU A 35 -7.02 28.01 -45.35
N THR A 36 -6.69 26.84 -45.93
CA THR A 36 -7.28 26.39 -47.19
C THR A 36 -8.74 25.95 -47.03
N LEU A 37 -9.12 25.36 -45.90
CA LEU A 37 -10.51 24.92 -45.63
C LEU A 37 -11.46 26.08 -45.35
N THR A 38 -10.97 27.19 -44.81
CA THR A 38 -11.80 28.37 -44.49
C THR A 38 -11.87 29.39 -45.63
N GLY A 39 -11.20 29.13 -46.76
CA GLY A 39 -11.18 30.04 -47.92
C GLY A 39 -10.40 31.34 -47.67
N GLN A 40 -9.67 31.47 -46.55
CA GLN A 40 -8.86 32.67 -46.25
C GLN A 40 -7.59 32.76 -47.10
N ILE A 41 -7.09 31.64 -47.59
CA ILE A 41 -6.05 31.60 -48.63
C ILE A 41 -6.72 31.07 -49.89
N LYS A 42 -6.92 31.93 -50.88
CA LYS A 42 -7.28 31.51 -52.23
C LYS A 42 -6.10 30.68 -52.76
N PRO A 43 -6.24 29.38 -53.04
CA PRO A 43 -5.16 28.62 -53.63
C PRO A 43 -4.74 29.32 -54.92
N GLU A 44 -3.45 29.42 -55.15
CA GLU A 44 -2.90 29.93 -56.41
C GLU A 44 -3.26 28.91 -57.50
N VAL A 45 -4.42 29.12 -58.13
CA VAL A 45 -4.97 28.20 -59.13
C VAL A 45 -4.13 28.31 -60.38
N LEU A 46 -3.34 27.27 -60.67
CA LEU A 46 -2.68 27.14 -61.95
C LEU A 46 -3.78 26.98 -63.03
N PRO A 47 -3.73 27.72 -64.15
CA PRO A 47 -4.75 27.65 -65.20
C PRO A 47 -4.77 26.23 -65.79
N GLY A 48 -5.81 25.46 -65.46
CA GLY A 48 -5.97 24.05 -65.78
C GLY A 48 -6.47 23.17 -64.61
N GLU A 49 -6.52 23.69 -63.38
CA GLU A 49 -6.93 22.93 -62.20
C GLU A 49 -8.46 22.91 -61.96
N GLN A 50 -8.93 21.75 -61.51
CA GLN A 50 -10.31 21.36 -61.25
C GLN A 50 -11.11 22.44 -60.49
N GLU A 51 -12.20 22.94 -61.08
CA GLU A 51 -13.19 23.86 -60.47
C GLU A 51 -13.89 23.35 -59.19
N ARG A 52 -13.56 22.15 -58.72
CA ARG A 52 -14.38 21.45 -57.73
C ARG A 52 -13.75 21.54 -56.34
N GLU A 53 -14.28 22.46 -55.54
CA GLU A 53 -13.99 22.67 -54.12
C GLU A 53 -14.66 21.59 -53.23
N TYR A 54 -14.42 20.31 -53.51
CA TYR A 54 -14.86 19.23 -52.62
C TYR A 54 -13.72 18.64 -51.81
N ILE A 55 -14.02 18.34 -50.54
CA ILE A 55 -13.14 17.60 -49.68
C ILE A 55 -13.33 16.13 -50.07
N ARG A 56 -12.31 15.51 -50.67
CA ARG A 56 -12.31 14.05 -50.88
C ARG A 56 -12.12 13.39 -49.54
N LEU A 57 -13.03 12.48 -49.20
CA LEU A 57 -13.12 11.90 -47.87
C LEU A 57 -13.07 10.40 -48.04
N GLU A 58 -11.99 9.80 -47.55
CA GLU A 58 -11.77 8.35 -47.61
C GLU A 58 -12.67 7.56 -46.65
N SER A 59 -13.63 8.21 -45.98
CA SER A 59 -14.56 7.51 -45.10
C SER A 59 -15.72 6.90 -45.90
N ALA A 60 -15.85 5.59 -45.80
CA ALA A 60 -16.99 4.84 -46.32
C ALA A 60 -18.14 4.82 -45.30
N PHE A 61 -19.21 5.56 -45.58
CA PHE A 61 -20.50 5.39 -44.93
C PHE A 61 -21.32 4.37 -45.68
N PRO A 62 -21.97 3.42 -45.01
CA PRO A 62 -23.03 2.63 -45.61
C PRO A 62 -24.17 3.57 -46.04
N VAL A 63 -24.56 3.46 -47.31
CA VAL A 63 -25.69 4.22 -47.88
C VAL A 63 -26.63 3.23 -48.51
N GLU A 64 -27.88 3.29 -48.09
CA GLU A 64 -29.00 2.67 -48.77
C GLU A 64 -29.64 3.68 -49.69
N PHE A 65 -30.01 3.28 -50.90
CA PHE A 65 -30.69 4.16 -51.83
C PHE A 65 -31.79 3.46 -52.60
N GLN A 66 -32.85 4.22 -52.88
CA GLN A 66 -34.05 3.77 -53.58
C GLN A 66 -34.43 4.80 -54.65
N LYS A 67 -34.82 4.33 -55.84
CA LYS A 67 -35.34 5.23 -56.91
C LYS A 67 -36.70 5.79 -56.51
N ILE A 68 -36.92 7.08 -56.73
CA ILE A 68 -38.22 7.75 -56.55
C ILE A 68 -38.84 7.95 -57.94
N GLU A 69 -40.08 7.52 -58.16
CA GLU A 69 -40.80 7.66 -59.43
C GLU A 69 -42.15 8.34 -59.19
N GLU A 70 -42.42 9.45 -59.89
CA GLU A 70 -43.72 10.16 -59.92
C GLU A 70 -44.39 10.39 -58.55
N ASP A 71 -43.61 10.87 -57.56
CA ASP A 71 -44.07 11.20 -56.20
C ASP A 71 -44.73 10.03 -55.42
N ARG A 72 -44.70 8.81 -55.95
CA ARG A 72 -45.15 7.61 -55.27
C ARG A 72 -43.94 6.80 -54.85
N GLU A 73 -43.81 6.55 -53.55
CA GLU A 73 -42.93 5.51 -53.03
C GLU A 73 -43.46 4.15 -53.50
N ARG A 74 -43.13 3.76 -54.74
CA ARG A 74 -43.24 2.38 -55.16
C ARG A 74 -42.17 1.58 -54.41
N GLU A 75 -42.52 0.39 -53.95
CA GLU A 75 -41.56 -0.60 -53.41
C GLU A 75 -40.56 -0.96 -54.52
N PHE A 76 -39.50 -0.18 -54.62
CA PHE A 76 -38.31 -0.53 -55.38
C PHE A 76 -37.35 -1.25 -54.46
N ASP A 77 -36.58 -2.17 -55.04
CA ASP A 77 -35.51 -2.85 -54.31
C ASP A 77 -34.56 -1.81 -53.69
N ILE A 78 -34.31 -1.93 -52.39
CA ILE A 78 -33.35 -1.10 -51.69
C ILE A 78 -31.96 -1.58 -52.09
N HIS A 79 -31.17 -0.68 -52.65
CA HIS A 79 -29.78 -0.96 -53.01
C HIS A 79 -28.84 -0.45 -51.93
N GLN A 80 -27.77 -1.18 -51.68
CA GLN A 80 -26.73 -0.81 -50.73
C GLN A 80 -25.46 -0.38 -51.47
N GLY A 81 -24.78 0.60 -50.90
CA GLY A 81 -23.50 1.12 -51.36
C GLY A 81 -22.72 1.76 -50.23
N PHE A 82 -21.56 2.31 -50.58
CA PHE A 82 -20.67 3.00 -49.68
C PHE A 82 -20.32 4.38 -50.22
N THR A 83 -20.20 5.39 -49.37
CA THR A 83 -19.69 6.69 -49.83
C THR A 83 -18.21 6.62 -50.17
N LYS A 84 -17.84 7.08 -51.35
CA LYS A 84 -16.44 7.25 -51.75
C LYS A 84 -15.93 8.67 -51.56
N ASN A 85 -16.80 9.65 -51.76
CA ASN A 85 -16.53 11.08 -51.59
C ASN A 85 -17.80 11.81 -51.14
N LEU A 86 -17.64 12.92 -50.43
CA LEU A 86 -18.73 13.72 -49.90
C LEU A 86 -18.42 15.21 -50.05
N SER A 87 -19.41 16.01 -50.44
CA SER A 87 -19.37 17.46 -50.42
C SER A 87 -20.62 18.03 -49.74
N LYS A 88 -20.68 19.35 -49.59
CA LYS A 88 -21.91 20.05 -49.15
C LYS A 88 -23.08 19.85 -50.12
N SER A 89 -22.79 19.63 -51.40
CA SER A 89 -23.78 19.59 -52.48
C SER A 89 -24.12 18.18 -52.97
N GLY A 90 -23.37 17.16 -52.57
CA GLY A 90 -23.61 15.80 -53.03
C GLY A 90 -22.63 14.77 -52.50
N MET A 91 -22.75 13.54 -53.00
CA MET A 91 -21.85 12.45 -52.65
C MET A 91 -21.58 11.54 -53.85
N CYS A 92 -20.54 10.72 -53.75
CA CYS A 92 -20.27 9.62 -54.66
C CYS A 92 -20.56 8.31 -53.93
N ILE A 93 -21.49 7.52 -54.47
CA ILE A 93 -21.89 6.22 -53.93
C ILE A 93 -21.23 5.13 -54.77
N GLU A 94 -20.53 4.21 -54.14
CA GLU A 94 -19.91 3.04 -54.76
C GLU A 94 -20.69 1.78 -54.38
N THR A 95 -21.08 0.98 -55.37
CA THR A 95 -21.92 -0.21 -55.17
C THR A 95 -21.41 -1.37 -56.03
N LEU A 96 -21.57 -2.58 -55.50
CA LEU A 96 -21.01 -3.82 -56.06
C LEU A 96 -22.07 -4.71 -56.74
N MET A 97 -23.36 -4.45 -56.54
CA MET A 97 -24.43 -5.41 -56.87
C MET A 97 -25.70 -4.73 -57.37
N ILE A 98 -25.59 -3.88 -58.40
CA ILE A 98 -26.78 -3.46 -59.16
C ILE A 98 -26.84 -4.30 -60.44
N LYS A 99 -27.98 -4.95 -60.69
CA LYS A 99 -28.16 -5.69 -61.95
C LYS A 99 -28.19 -4.69 -63.11
N THR A 100 -27.58 -5.02 -64.24
CA THR A 100 -27.50 -4.12 -65.41
C THR A 100 -28.88 -3.62 -65.87
N ARG A 101 -29.94 -4.42 -65.66
CA ARG A 101 -31.33 -4.03 -65.95
C ARG A 101 -31.82 -2.88 -65.05
N GLU A 102 -31.53 -2.92 -63.75
CA GLU A 102 -31.92 -1.86 -62.80
C GLU A 102 -31.16 -0.57 -63.08
N LEU A 103 -29.87 -0.66 -63.45
CA LEU A 103 -29.06 0.48 -63.88
C LEU A 103 -29.59 1.19 -65.12
N SER A 104 -30.18 0.45 -66.07
CA SER A 104 -30.76 1.06 -67.28
C SER A 104 -31.95 1.98 -66.98
N GLY A 105 -32.58 1.82 -65.82
CA GLY A 105 -33.64 2.70 -65.32
C GLY A 105 -33.15 3.96 -64.61
N ILE A 106 -31.84 4.14 -64.44
CA ILE A 106 -31.22 5.30 -63.79
C ILE A 106 -30.62 6.22 -64.86
N VAL A 107 -31.40 7.24 -65.26
CA VAL A 107 -30.99 8.26 -66.22
C VAL A 107 -30.35 9.45 -65.48
N PRO A 108 -29.10 9.85 -65.81
CA PRO A 108 -28.45 11.02 -65.23
C PRO A 108 -29.27 12.32 -65.45
N ASN A 109 -29.29 13.17 -64.43
CA ASN A 109 -30.04 14.43 -64.29
C ASN A 109 -31.57 14.32 -64.26
N GLU A 110 -32.13 13.13 -64.46
CA GLU A 110 -33.58 12.89 -64.42
C GLU A 110 -33.99 12.04 -63.21
N THR A 111 -33.13 11.10 -62.81
CA THR A 111 -33.46 10.15 -61.74
C THR A 111 -33.19 10.73 -60.37
N LYS A 112 -34.23 10.78 -59.54
CA LYS A 112 -34.15 11.10 -58.11
C LYS A 112 -34.02 9.84 -57.27
N LEU A 113 -33.17 9.90 -56.26
CA LEU A 113 -32.92 8.85 -55.29
C LEU A 113 -33.28 9.33 -53.89
N LYS A 114 -33.96 8.47 -53.13
CA LYS A 114 -34.04 8.56 -51.67
C LYS A 114 -32.79 7.89 -51.11
N LEU A 115 -32.00 8.64 -50.34
CA LEU A 115 -30.78 8.18 -49.69
C LEU A 115 -31.04 8.00 -48.20
N ILE A 116 -30.58 6.88 -47.63
CA ILE A 116 -30.58 6.58 -46.21
C ILE A 116 -29.10 6.38 -45.82
N ILE A 117 -28.52 7.40 -45.22
CA ILE A 117 -27.10 7.49 -44.91
C ILE A 117 -26.89 7.07 -43.46
N ASN A 118 -26.20 5.95 -43.26
CA ASN A 118 -25.93 5.41 -41.92
C ASN A 118 -24.58 5.92 -41.40
N ILE A 119 -24.59 6.88 -40.49
CA ILE A 119 -23.37 7.41 -39.86
C ILE A 119 -23.07 6.59 -38.60
N PRO A 120 -21.90 5.92 -38.48
CA PRO A 120 -21.63 5.01 -37.37
C PRO A 120 -21.70 5.62 -35.95
N SER A 121 -21.59 6.95 -35.80
CA SER A 121 -21.71 7.62 -34.50
C SER A 121 -23.12 8.05 -34.13
N GLU A 122 -24.08 7.93 -35.05
CA GLU A 122 -25.44 8.41 -34.87
C GLU A 122 -26.40 7.23 -34.72
N ALA A 123 -27.40 7.37 -33.84
CA ALA A 123 -28.42 6.34 -33.64
C ALA A 123 -29.46 6.30 -34.77
N HIS A 124 -29.59 7.41 -35.51
CA HIS A 124 -30.59 7.58 -36.56
C HIS A 124 -29.92 7.81 -37.91
N ALA A 125 -30.42 7.11 -38.93
CA ALA A 125 -29.99 7.30 -40.31
C ALA A 125 -30.43 8.67 -40.84
N THR A 126 -29.57 9.35 -41.57
CA THR A 126 -29.91 10.60 -42.24
C THR A 126 -30.62 10.28 -43.55
N VAL A 127 -31.83 10.78 -43.71
CA VAL A 127 -32.60 10.65 -44.95
C VAL A 127 -32.38 11.90 -45.80
N ALA A 128 -32.06 11.72 -47.07
CA ALA A 128 -31.89 12.81 -48.04
C ALA A 128 -32.51 12.42 -49.39
N SER A 129 -32.90 13.41 -50.18
CA SER A 129 -33.24 13.23 -51.60
C SER A 129 -32.11 13.77 -52.47
N ALA A 130 -31.78 13.08 -53.55
CA ALA A 130 -30.67 13.45 -54.42
C ALA A 130 -30.91 13.07 -55.88
N THR A 131 -30.51 13.94 -56.80
CA THR A 131 -30.54 13.68 -58.23
C THR A 131 -29.22 13.06 -58.70
N VAL A 132 -29.31 11.97 -59.47
CA VAL A 132 -28.13 11.32 -60.07
C VAL A 132 -27.51 12.26 -61.10
N ARG A 133 -26.21 12.55 -60.99
CA ARG A 133 -25.47 13.41 -61.93
C ARG A 133 -24.69 12.62 -62.96
N TRP A 134 -24.12 11.49 -62.57
CA TRP A 134 -23.35 10.62 -63.45
C TRP A 134 -23.25 9.21 -62.88
N ILE A 135 -23.03 8.23 -63.75
CA ILE A 135 -22.79 6.84 -63.40
C ILE A 135 -21.54 6.40 -64.16
N ARG A 136 -20.60 5.76 -63.47
CA ARG A 136 -19.36 5.26 -64.06
C ARG A 136 -19.10 3.83 -63.59
N LYS A 137 -18.87 2.92 -64.54
CA LYS A 137 -18.36 1.57 -64.24
C LYS A 137 -16.89 1.68 -63.86
N THR A 138 -16.50 1.05 -62.75
CA THR A 138 -15.11 1.01 -62.28
C THR A 138 -14.54 -0.35 -62.67
N GLU A 139 -13.56 -0.36 -63.58
CA GLU A 139 -13.02 -1.59 -64.21
C GLU A 139 -11.98 -2.33 -63.36
N GLU A 140 -11.77 -1.93 -62.11
CA GLU A 140 -10.63 -2.41 -61.30
C GLU A 140 -10.79 -3.86 -60.79
N MET A 141 -11.95 -4.52 -60.94
CA MET A 141 -12.19 -5.86 -60.37
C MET A 141 -13.08 -6.77 -61.23
N ALA A 142 -12.99 -8.09 -60.97
CA ALA A 142 -13.81 -9.14 -61.62
C ALA A 142 -15.33 -9.04 -61.34
N VAL A 143 -15.75 -8.10 -60.49
CA VAL A 143 -17.14 -7.84 -60.14
C VAL A 143 -17.50 -6.44 -60.65
N ASP A 144 -18.63 -6.35 -61.35
CA ASP A 144 -19.14 -5.08 -61.88
C ASP A 144 -19.41 -4.09 -60.76
N ARG A 145 -18.51 -3.11 -60.60
CA ARG A 145 -18.59 -2.04 -59.61
C ARG A 145 -19.01 -0.74 -60.29
N TYR A 146 -19.96 -0.04 -59.69
CA TYR A 146 -20.45 1.23 -60.20
C TYR A 146 -20.22 2.35 -59.19
N ALA A 147 -19.77 3.50 -59.69
CA ALA A 147 -19.70 4.75 -58.95
C ALA A 147 -20.81 5.67 -59.46
N ILE A 148 -21.67 6.12 -58.56
CA ILE A 148 -22.84 6.95 -58.85
C ILE A 148 -22.61 8.30 -58.15
N GLY A 149 -22.42 9.35 -58.93
CA GLY A 149 -22.37 10.70 -58.39
C GLY A 149 -23.77 11.25 -58.25
N VAL A 150 -24.13 11.70 -57.05
CA VAL A 150 -25.45 12.27 -56.74
C VAL A 150 -25.29 13.69 -56.18
N SER A 151 -26.26 14.55 -56.48
CA SER A 151 -26.36 15.92 -55.95
C SER A 151 -27.57 15.98 -55.03
N TYR A 152 -27.41 16.50 -53.81
CA TYR A 152 -28.53 16.64 -52.88
C TYR A 152 -29.56 17.63 -53.46
N ASP A 153 -30.82 17.21 -53.41
CA ASP A 153 -31.97 18.06 -53.71
C ASP A 153 -32.54 18.62 -52.41
N ASP A 154 -32.72 17.74 -51.41
CA ASP A 154 -33.13 18.11 -50.06
C ASP A 154 -32.41 17.22 -49.03
N ILE A 155 -31.80 17.87 -48.04
CA ILE A 155 -31.21 17.25 -46.87
C ILE A 155 -31.41 18.19 -45.69
N PRO A 156 -31.94 17.72 -44.55
CA PRO A 156 -32.07 18.56 -43.38
C PRO A 156 -30.72 19.17 -43.00
N HIS A 157 -30.64 20.50 -42.93
CA HIS A 157 -29.39 21.22 -42.62
C HIS A 157 -28.67 20.68 -41.37
N PRO A 158 -29.36 20.37 -40.25
CA PRO A 158 -28.71 19.79 -39.07
C PRO A 158 -28.01 18.46 -39.36
N ASP A 159 -28.57 17.64 -40.25
CA ASP A 159 -28.00 16.34 -40.57
C ASP A 159 -26.81 16.46 -41.54
N LEU A 160 -26.88 17.37 -42.51
CA LEU A 160 -25.74 17.70 -43.36
C LEU A 160 -24.54 18.20 -42.53
N GLU A 161 -24.79 19.07 -41.55
CA GLU A 161 -23.75 19.53 -40.63
C GLU A 161 -23.14 18.39 -39.81
N LYS A 162 -23.95 17.43 -39.34
CA LYS A 162 -23.46 16.24 -38.62
C LYS A 162 -22.55 15.40 -39.51
N ILE A 163 -22.96 15.11 -40.75
CA ILE A 163 -22.14 14.34 -41.69
C ILE A 163 -20.80 15.07 -41.90
N ILE A 164 -20.83 16.36 -42.21
CA ILE A 164 -19.60 17.14 -42.44
C ILE A 164 -18.71 17.17 -41.20
N LYS A 165 -19.29 17.42 -40.01
CA LYS A 165 -18.55 17.46 -38.74
C LYS A 165 -17.91 16.11 -38.41
N TYR A 166 -18.65 15.02 -38.59
CA TYR A 166 -18.13 13.67 -38.40
C TYR A 166 -16.91 13.45 -39.27
N VAL A 167 -17.01 13.80 -40.56
CA VAL A 167 -15.91 13.56 -41.46
C VAL A 167 -14.69 14.44 -41.14
N LEU A 168 -14.91 15.71 -40.84
CA LEU A 168 -13.83 16.60 -40.37
C LEU A 168 -13.17 16.08 -39.10
N TRP A 169 -13.95 15.47 -38.20
CA TRP A 169 -13.41 14.85 -37.00
C TRP A 169 -12.55 13.63 -37.32
N PHE A 170 -12.98 12.75 -38.23
CA PHE A 170 -12.17 11.62 -38.69
C PHE A 170 -10.86 12.03 -39.33
N LYS A 171 -10.87 13.10 -40.14
CA LYS A 171 -9.63 13.65 -40.74
C LYS A 171 -8.65 14.16 -39.68
N LYS A 172 -9.15 14.72 -38.57
CA LYS A 172 -8.33 15.26 -37.46
C LYS A 172 -7.94 14.23 -36.39
N LYS A 173 -8.45 12.99 -36.44
CA LYS A 173 -8.08 11.94 -35.46
C LYS A 173 -6.59 11.65 -35.35
N PRO A 174 -5.84 11.38 -36.44
CA PRO A 174 -4.43 11.04 -36.33
C PRO A 174 -3.62 12.17 -35.70
N ASP A 175 -4.01 13.41 -36.01
CA ASP A 175 -3.43 14.63 -35.48
C ASP A 175 -3.62 14.78 -33.96
N ILE A 176 -4.87 14.62 -33.50
CA ILE A 176 -5.21 14.68 -32.07
C ILE A 176 -4.53 13.54 -31.31
N PHE A 177 -4.51 12.33 -31.88
CA PHE A 177 -3.84 11.17 -31.27
C PHE A 177 -2.33 11.40 -31.14
N GLY A 178 -1.69 11.96 -32.17
CA GLY A 178 -0.27 12.33 -32.12
C GLY A 178 0.04 13.31 -30.99
N ILE A 179 -0.77 14.36 -30.83
CA ILE A 179 -0.62 15.34 -29.73
C ILE A 179 -0.80 14.65 -28.36
N ALA A 180 -1.81 13.79 -28.21
CA ALA A 180 -2.06 13.08 -26.97
C ALA A 180 -0.88 12.16 -26.57
N VAL A 181 -0.28 11.47 -27.53
CA VAL A 181 0.91 10.63 -27.30
C VAL A 181 2.10 11.48 -26.85
N VAL A 182 2.33 12.64 -27.47
CA VAL A 182 3.42 13.56 -27.04
C VAL A 182 3.19 14.06 -25.62
N ILE A 183 1.97 14.46 -25.26
CA ILE A 183 1.63 14.90 -23.90
C ILE A 183 1.86 13.76 -22.90
N ALA A 184 1.42 12.55 -23.22
CA ALA A 184 1.63 11.38 -22.36
C ALA A 184 3.13 11.09 -22.13
N LEU A 185 3.97 11.23 -23.16
CA LEU A 185 5.42 11.08 -23.03
C LEU A 185 6.03 12.16 -22.12
N VAL A 186 5.60 13.42 -22.25
CA VAL A 186 6.07 14.51 -21.36
C VAL A 186 5.64 14.27 -19.91
N LEU A 187 4.41 13.81 -19.67
CA LEU A 187 3.95 13.48 -18.31
C LEU A 187 4.73 12.30 -17.71
N MET A 188 5.03 11.28 -18.52
CA MET A 188 5.84 10.14 -18.10
C MET A 188 7.26 10.55 -17.73
N THR A 189 7.90 11.45 -18.48
CA THR A 189 9.26 11.92 -18.16
C THR A 189 9.27 12.75 -16.88
N VAL A 190 8.30 13.64 -16.69
CA VAL A 190 8.15 14.42 -15.44
C VAL A 190 7.93 13.47 -14.25
N PHE A 191 7.04 12.49 -14.37
CA PHE A 191 6.80 11.49 -13.33
C PHE A 191 8.06 10.67 -12.99
N PHE A 192 8.83 10.29 -14.01
CA PHE A 192 10.06 9.53 -13.80
C PHE A 192 11.12 10.37 -13.05
N ILE A 193 11.28 11.64 -13.41
CA ILE A 193 12.20 12.55 -12.72
C ILE A 193 11.79 12.76 -11.26
N THR A 194 10.51 12.98 -10.99
CA THR A 194 10.03 13.18 -9.60
C THR A 194 10.20 11.90 -8.77
N ALA A 195 9.96 10.73 -9.34
CA ALA A 195 10.20 9.45 -8.67
C ALA A 195 11.69 9.26 -8.30
N LEU A 196 12.62 9.63 -9.18
CA LEU A 196 14.06 9.58 -8.91
C LEU A 196 14.51 10.54 -7.80
N ILE A 197 13.96 11.76 -7.78
CA ILE A 197 14.24 12.73 -6.71
C ILE A 197 13.72 12.17 -5.36
N PHE A 198 12.51 11.62 -5.36
CA PHE A 198 11.89 11.06 -4.17
C PHE A 198 12.66 9.84 -3.64
N SER A 199 13.13 8.94 -4.51
CA SER A 199 13.95 7.80 -4.09
C SER A 199 15.25 8.25 -3.42
N ASN A 200 15.92 9.27 -3.98
CA ASN A 200 17.13 9.82 -3.39
C ASN A 200 16.85 10.48 -2.02
N ALA A 201 15.77 11.26 -1.92
CA ALA A 201 15.37 11.89 -0.65
C ALA A 201 15.08 10.84 0.44
N ARG A 202 14.41 9.74 0.07
CA ARG A 202 14.12 8.63 0.98
C ARG A 202 15.39 7.99 1.54
N THR A 203 16.38 7.71 0.69
CA THR A 203 17.65 7.13 1.17
C THR A 203 18.40 8.05 2.13
N GLN A 204 18.35 9.38 1.92
CA GLN A 204 18.94 10.33 2.86
C GLN A 204 18.19 10.39 4.18
N LEU A 205 16.86 10.33 4.13
CA LEU A 205 16.03 10.30 5.33
C LEU A 205 16.29 9.04 6.16
N GLU A 206 16.40 7.88 5.52
CA GLU A 206 16.73 6.61 6.19
C GLU A 206 18.08 6.68 6.90
N ARG A 207 19.10 7.28 6.27
CA ARG A 207 20.40 7.51 6.91
C ARG A 207 20.32 8.44 8.11
N LYS A 208 19.55 9.53 8.01
CA LYS A 208 19.34 10.48 9.13
C LYS A 208 18.60 9.81 10.29
N VAL A 209 17.58 9.00 10.00
CA VAL A 209 16.85 8.22 11.00
C VAL A 209 17.75 7.19 11.67
N GLU A 210 18.61 6.50 10.90
CA GLU A 210 19.55 5.53 11.48
C GLU A 210 20.60 6.20 12.37
N MET A 211 21.13 7.37 11.97
CA MET A 211 22.04 8.16 12.81
C MET A 211 21.35 8.59 14.12
N ALA A 212 20.14 9.15 14.03
CA ALA A 212 19.35 9.51 15.21
C ALA A 212 19.09 8.31 16.13
N ARG A 213 18.80 7.13 15.56
CA ARG A 213 18.60 5.89 16.32
C ARG A 213 19.88 5.41 17.01
N ARG A 214 21.04 5.59 16.38
CA ARG A 214 22.35 5.27 17.00
C ARG A 214 22.64 6.23 18.15
N GLU A 215 22.34 7.51 17.99
CA GLU A 215 22.49 8.51 19.06
C GLU A 215 21.56 8.22 20.23
N THR A 216 20.28 7.94 20.00
CA THR A 216 19.36 7.56 21.10
C THR A 216 19.82 6.30 21.81
N SER A 217 20.33 5.30 21.06
CA SER A 217 20.87 4.07 21.66
C SER A 217 22.14 4.34 22.50
N ARG A 218 22.97 5.31 22.12
CA ARG A 218 24.14 5.75 22.93
C ARG A 218 23.69 6.46 24.20
N LEU A 219 22.78 7.42 24.08
CA LEU A 219 22.25 8.17 25.23
C LEU A 219 21.54 7.26 26.24
N ILE A 220 20.82 6.23 25.78
CA ILE A 220 20.21 5.23 26.67
C ILE A 220 21.28 4.48 27.46
N LYS A 221 22.38 4.05 26.81
CA LYS A 221 23.48 3.36 27.49
C LYS A 221 24.20 4.26 28.50
N GLU A 222 24.44 5.52 28.13
CA GLU A 222 25.03 6.51 29.05
C GLU A 222 24.12 6.76 30.26
N ALA A 223 22.80 6.86 30.04
CA ALA A 223 21.83 6.99 31.13
C ALA A 223 21.80 5.76 32.05
N GLU A 224 21.97 4.54 31.50
CA GLU A 224 22.09 3.31 32.30
C GLU A 224 23.37 3.30 33.16
N VAL A 225 24.50 3.74 32.61
CA VAL A 225 25.77 3.88 33.35
C VAL A 225 25.61 4.88 34.49
N ILE A 226 25.08 6.08 34.21
CA ILE A 226 24.83 7.12 35.22
C ILE A 226 23.86 6.60 36.30
N LYS A 227 22.82 5.85 35.93
CA LYS A 227 21.89 5.25 36.90
C LYS A 227 22.60 4.25 37.82
N LYS A 228 23.54 3.46 37.27
CA LYS A 228 24.34 2.51 38.06
C LYS A 228 25.27 3.24 39.03
N GLU A 229 26.01 4.25 38.54
CA GLU A 229 26.90 5.09 39.37
C GLU A 229 26.10 5.79 40.48
N LYS A 230 24.94 6.36 40.17
CA LYS A 230 24.03 6.96 41.16
C LYS A 230 23.66 5.95 42.26
N SER A 231 23.31 4.71 41.89
CA SER A 231 22.94 3.66 42.86
C SER A 231 24.11 3.21 43.75
N GLU A 232 25.34 3.36 43.28
CA GLU A 232 26.57 3.04 44.02
C GLU A 232 26.89 4.16 45.01
N VAL A 233 26.88 5.40 44.54
CA VAL A 233 27.03 6.59 45.41
C VAL A 233 25.94 6.63 46.50
N GLU A 234 24.69 6.29 46.18
CA GLU A 234 23.61 6.20 47.17
C GLU A 234 23.87 5.10 48.23
N ARG A 235 24.50 3.98 47.85
CA ARG A 235 24.89 2.92 48.79
C ARG A 235 26.03 3.37 49.71
N ASP A 236 27.04 4.03 49.14
CA ASP A 236 28.16 4.57 49.90
C ASP A 236 27.70 5.65 50.87
N LEU A 237 26.79 6.53 50.44
CA LEU A 237 26.20 7.56 51.30
C LEU A 237 25.46 6.93 52.48
N ARG A 238 24.69 5.85 52.27
CA ARG A 238 24.02 5.13 53.37
C ARG A 238 25.02 4.51 54.34
N SER A 239 26.05 3.84 53.83
CA SER A 239 27.12 3.25 54.65
C SER A 239 27.87 4.29 55.50
N VAL A 240 28.22 5.44 54.91
CA VAL A 240 28.83 6.55 55.66
C VAL A 240 27.87 7.12 56.69
N THR A 241 26.58 7.26 56.36
CA THR A 241 25.54 7.73 57.28
C THR A 241 25.40 6.78 58.47
N GLU A 242 25.38 5.47 58.24
CA GLU A 242 25.32 4.44 59.29
C GLU A 242 26.55 4.50 60.21
N LYS A 243 27.76 4.63 59.64
CA LYS A 243 29.00 4.81 60.42
C LYS A 243 28.97 6.09 61.26
N TYR A 244 28.47 7.18 60.71
CA TYR A 244 28.30 8.44 61.43
C TYR A 244 27.35 8.28 62.63
N ILE A 245 26.19 7.66 62.43
CA ILE A 245 25.23 7.37 63.51
C ILE A 245 25.85 6.47 64.57
N ALA A 246 26.60 5.42 64.17
CA ALA A 246 27.29 4.53 65.10
C ALA A 246 28.36 5.28 65.91
N LEU A 247 29.20 6.08 65.26
CA LEU A 247 30.21 6.92 65.93
C LEU A 247 29.56 7.91 66.89
N GLN A 248 28.47 8.56 66.48
CA GLN A 248 27.73 9.49 67.34
C GLN A 248 27.18 8.80 68.59
N LYS A 249 26.67 7.56 68.47
CA LYS A 249 26.26 6.74 69.62
C LYS A 249 27.44 6.42 70.54
N THR A 250 28.58 6.01 69.98
CA THR A 250 29.78 5.72 70.80
C THR A 250 30.29 6.96 71.53
N LEU A 251 30.25 8.13 70.89
CA LEU A 251 30.65 9.40 71.48
C LEU A 251 29.72 9.75 72.65
N ASN A 252 28.40 9.66 72.45
CA ASN A 252 27.42 9.88 73.52
C ASN A 252 27.59 8.90 74.69
N ASN A 253 27.88 7.62 74.41
CA ASN A 253 28.13 6.62 75.45
C ASN A 253 29.40 6.96 76.27
N LEU A 254 30.49 7.34 75.60
CA LEU A 254 31.73 7.77 76.26
C LEU A 254 31.55 9.05 77.06
N GLU A 255 30.75 10.00 76.58
CA GLU A 255 30.40 11.21 77.34
C GLU A 255 29.59 10.87 78.61
N ASN A 256 28.64 9.94 78.51
CA ASN A 256 27.86 9.46 79.65
C ASN A 256 28.75 8.71 80.66
N GLU A 257 29.67 7.85 80.21
CA GLU A 257 30.64 7.17 81.07
C GLU A 257 31.57 8.16 81.78
N ARG A 258 32.11 9.14 81.06
CA ARG A 258 32.92 10.21 81.66
C ARG A 258 32.14 11.01 82.69
N ALA A 259 30.87 11.32 82.40
CA ALA A 259 29.99 12.01 83.35
C ALA A 259 29.75 11.15 84.60
N TYR A 260 29.57 9.84 84.45
CA TYR A 260 29.42 8.88 85.55
C TYR A 260 30.71 8.78 86.39
N GLN A 261 31.86 8.59 85.76
CA GLN A 261 33.16 8.54 86.44
C GLN A 261 33.45 9.84 87.21
N ARG A 262 33.15 11.01 86.62
CA ARG A 262 33.27 12.30 87.30
C ARG A 262 32.37 12.39 88.54
N LYS A 263 31.14 11.89 88.48
CA LYS A 263 30.25 11.83 89.65
C LYS A 263 30.81 10.90 90.72
N ARG A 264 31.25 9.70 90.35
CA ARG A 264 31.86 8.73 91.27
C ARG A 264 33.11 9.31 91.94
N LEU A 265 34.02 9.90 91.17
CA LEU A 265 35.21 10.59 91.71
C LEU A 265 34.83 11.77 92.61
N ALA A 266 33.78 12.53 92.27
CA ALA A 266 33.28 13.61 93.13
C ALA A 266 32.70 13.08 94.45
N GLU A 267 32.09 11.90 94.45
CA GLU A 267 31.61 11.22 95.67
C GLU A 267 32.76 10.62 96.48
N GLU A 268 33.72 9.95 95.85
CA GLU A 268 34.92 9.42 96.50
C GLU A 268 35.75 10.55 97.12
N THR A 269 35.96 11.66 96.41
CA THR A 269 36.64 12.84 96.97
C THR A 269 35.85 13.49 98.11
N LYS A 270 34.51 13.45 98.11
CA LYS A 270 33.71 13.84 99.28
C LYS A 270 33.90 12.89 100.45
N ARG A 271 33.92 11.58 100.22
CA ARG A 271 34.18 10.56 101.25
C ARG A 271 35.57 10.71 101.84
N ILE A 272 36.61 10.83 101.02
CA ILE A 272 37.99 11.05 101.47
C ILE A 272 38.08 12.34 102.28
N LYS A 273 37.48 13.44 101.83
CA LYS A 273 37.45 14.69 102.62
C LYS A 273 36.68 14.55 103.94
N ALA A 274 35.61 13.75 103.97
CA ALA A 274 34.88 13.46 105.20
C ALA A 274 35.70 12.57 106.14
N PHE A 275 36.43 11.58 105.60
CA PHE A 275 37.37 10.74 106.35
C PHE A 275 38.58 11.54 106.83
N GLU A 276 39.14 12.46 106.05
CA GLU A 276 40.20 13.37 106.50
C GLU A 276 39.70 14.34 107.58
N ALA A 277 38.44 14.78 107.50
CA ALA A 277 37.82 15.59 108.53
C ALA A 277 37.56 14.79 109.82
N ALA A 278 37.07 13.55 109.70
CA ALA A 278 36.87 12.63 110.83
C ALA A 278 38.20 12.16 111.43
N ALA A 279 39.21 11.86 110.60
CA ALA A 279 40.56 11.55 111.04
C ALA A 279 41.19 12.75 111.74
N LYS A 280 40.98 13.99 111.28
CA LYS A 280 41.37 15.19 112.03
C LYS A 280 40.61 15.39 113.35
N GLU A 281 39.42 14.81 113.52
CA GLU A 281 38.72 14.76 114.80
C GLU A 281 39.19 13.60 115.70
N GLU A 282 39.74 12.53 115.12
CA GLU A 282 40.16 11.29 115.81
C GLU A 282 41.70 11.22 116.07
N GLU A 283 42.50 12.10 115.44
CA GLU A 283 43.94 12.32 115.66
C GLU A 283 44.23 13.08 116.98
N LEU A 284 43.41 12.82 118.02
CA LEU A 284 43.60 13.21 119.41
C LEU A 284 43.48 12.01 120.36
N THR A 285 43.71 10.76 119.93
CA THR A 285 43.99 9.65 120.86
C THR A 285 44.75 8.50 120.21
N PHE A 286 46.04 8.46 120.54
CA PHE A 286 46.87 7.28 120.80
C PHE A 286 47.31 6.35 119.64
N PRO A 287 48.51 5.74 119.82
CA PRO A 287 49.43 5.40 118.74
C PRO A 287 49.47 3.92 118.35
N GLU A 288 49.88 3.75 117.09
CA GLU A 288 50.74 2.72 116.49
C GLU A 288 51.06 1.45 117.30
N GLU A 289 50.66 0.28 116.77
CA GLU A 289 51.43 -0.96 116.89
C GLU A 289 51.20 -1.86 115.65
N GLU A 290 52.30 -2.19 114.98
CA GLU A 290 52.44 -3.06 113.80
C GLU A 290 52.16 -4.54 114.14
N VAL A 291 51.64 -5.38 113.23
CA VAL A 291 52.10 -6.78 112.98
C VAL A 291 51.58 -7.34 111.63
N ALA A 292 52.55 -7.63 110.75
CA ALA A 292 52.81 -8.78 109.84
C ALA A 292 51.74 -9.71 109.19
N PHE A 293 52.12 -10.14 107.96
CA PHE A 293 51.96 -11.47 107.31
C PHE A 293 50.51 -11.87 106.89
N GLU A 294 50.18 -12.63 105.83
CA GLU A 294 50.81 -13.58 104.88
C GLU A 294 49.70 -13.85 103.79
N GLY A 295 49.99 -14.07 102.50
CA GLY A 295 49.77 -15.39 101.88
C GLY A 295 48.65 -15.45 100.80
N GLU A 296 48.99 -16.08 99.66
CA GLU A 296 48.19 -16.94 98.73
C GLU A 296 47.00 -16.35 97.93
N GLU A 297 47.04 -16.33 96.59
CA GLU A 297 46.69 -17.39 95.59
C GLU A 297 45.18 -17.69 95.51
N GLU A 298 44.55 -17.41 94.35
CA GLU A 298 43.61 -18.32 93.63
C GLU A 298 42.91 -17.63 92.42
N THR A 299 42.95 -18.35 91.30
CA THR A 299 41.99 -18.33 90.15
C THR A 299 40.67 -19.03 90.61
N PRO A 300 39.60 -19.28 89.82
CA PRO A 300 39.31 -19.17 88.38
C PRO A 300 37.97 -18.38 88.17
N GLU A 301 37.29 -18.27 87.02
CA GLU A 301 36.39 -19.28 86.43
C GLU A 301 35.61 -18.63 85.26
N GLU A 302 35.48 -19.39 84.16
CA GLU A 302 34.40 -19.35 83.14
C GLU A 302 33.00 -19.47 83.80
N PRO A 303 31.82 -19.23 83.14
CA PRO A 303 31.41 -19.98 81.94
C PRO A 303 30.32 -19.36 81.00
N GLU A 304 30.00 -20.12 79.94
CA GLU A 304 28.65 -20.46 79.39
C GLU A 304 27.67 -19.38 78.87
N GLU A 305 26.67 -19.67 78.03
CA GLU A 305 26.43 -20.59 76.90
C GLU A 305 25.06 -20.17 76.31
N THR A 306 24.99 -19.92 74.99
CA THR A 306 23.88 -20.30 74.06
C THR A 306 22.41 -19.82 74.32
N PRO A 307 21.39 -20.23 73.52
CA PRO A 307 21.11 -19.82 72.13
C PRO A 307 19.61 -19.47 71.89
N GLU A 308 19.23 -18.89 70.73
CA GLU A 308 17.90 -19.14 70.12
C GLU A 308 17.91 -19.01 68.58
N PRO A 309 17.37 -19.99 67.83
CA PRO A 309 17.11 -19.91 66.40
C PRO A 309 15.60 -19.75 66.10
N VAL A 310 15.25 -18.93 65.10
CA VAL A 310 13.89 -18.89 64.54
C VAL A 310 13.86 -19.64 63.20
N VAL A 311 13.18 -20.78 63.21
CA VAL A 311 12.78 -21.58 62.06
C VAL A 311 11.44 -21.05 61.54
N GLU A 312 11.34 -20.70 60.26
CA GLU A 312 10.05 -20.56 59.58
C GLU A 312 9.91 -21.61 58.48
N VAL A 313 8.71 -22.18 58.45
CA VAL A 313 8.33 -23.50 57.98
C VAL A 313 8.16 -23.54 56.45
N ARG A 314 8.78 -24.52 55.79
CA ARG A 314 8.36 -24.97 54.45
C ARG A 314 7.19 -25.94 54.58
N ALA A 315 6.05 -25.60 53.99
CA ALA A 315 4.92 -26.52 53.85
C ALA A 315 5.19 -27.57 52.74
N PRO A 316 4.83 -28.85 52.94
CA PRO A 316 4.87 -29.86 51.90
C PRO A 316 3.68 -29.78 50.95
N VAL A 317 3.98 -30.09 49.69
CA VAL A 317 3.05 -30.27 48.57
C VAL A 317 2.22 -31.53 48.79
N SER A 318 0.90 -31.40 48.72
CA SER A 318 -0.05 -32.51 48.62
C SER A 318 -0.27 -32.87 47.14
N PRO A 319 -0.10 -34.14 46.71
CA PRO A 319 -0.51 -34.60 45.40
C PRO A 319 -1.84 -35.34 45.51
N GLU A 320 -2.93 -34.77 45.00
CA GLU A 320 -4.14 -35.49 44.56
C GLU A 320 -5.22 -34.48 44.14
N GLU A 321 -5.03 -33.87 42.97
CA GLU A 321 -6.13 -33.22 42.26
C GLU A 321 -6.41 -34.03 41.00
N LYS A 322 -7.56 -34.71 40.98
CA LYS A 322 -8.09 -35.35 39.79
C LYS A 322 -8.25 -34.28 38.72
N ILE A 323 -7.43 -34.36 37.68
CA ILE A 323 -7.59 -33.56 36.46
C ILE A 323 -8.86 -34.05 35.76
N VAL A 324 -9.98 -33.41 36.10
CA VAL A 324 -11.17 -33.39 35.24
C VAL A 324 -10.84 -32.41 34.12
N PHE A 325 -10.53 -32.95 32.94
CA PHE A 325 -10.37 -32.16 31.71
C PHE A 325 -11.76 -31.70 31.24
N GLU A 326 -12.26 -30.60 31.82
CA GLU A 326 -13.24 -29.76 31.15
C GLU A 326 -12.51 -28.64 30.40
N PRO A 327 -12.88 -28.32 29.15
CA PRO A 327 -12.19 -27.31 28.35
C PRO A 327 -12.58 -25.91 28.84
N ASN A 328 -12.03 -25.51 29.99
CA ASN A 328 -11.98 -24.11 30.38
C ASN A 328 -10.95 -23.42 29.47
N ILE A 329 -11.42 -22.95 28.31
CA ILE A 329 -10.68 -21.99 27.50
C ILE A 329 -10.46 -20.77 28.38
N THR A 330 -9.28 -20.69 29.01
CA THR A 330 -8.98 -19.58 29.91
C THR A 330 -9.00 -18.28 29.12
N LYS A 331 -9.47 -17.18 29.72
CA LYS A 331 -9.45 -15.84 29.13
C LYS A 331 -8.08 -15.48 28.52
N LYS A 332 -7.00 -15.97 29.15
CA LYS A 332 -5.61 -15.84 28.68
C LYS A 332 -5.36 -16.52 27.33
N MET A 333 -5.94 -17.70 27.07
CA MET A 333 -5.86 -18.37 25.77
C MET A 333 -6.61 -17.59 24.69
N VAL A 334 -7.78 -17.03 25.03
CA VAL A 334 -8.54 -16.17 24.09
C VAL A 334 -7.75 -14.89 23.76
N GLU A 335 -7.17 -14.22 24.75
CA GLU A 335 -6.32 -13.04 24.55
C GLU A 335 -5.08 -13.37 23.71
N THR A 336 -4.44 -14.51 23.97
CA THR A 336 -3.29 -14.98 23.17
C THR A 336 -3.70 -15.21 21.71
N GLU A 337 -4.85 -15.84 21.44
CA GLU A 337 -5.35 -16.04 20.09
C GLU A 337 -5.78 -14.72 19.41
N LYS A 338 -6.25 -13.72 20.16
CA LYS A 338 -6.54 -12.36 19.64
C LYS A 338 -5.27 -11.67 19.15
N ASP A 339 -4.16 -11.77 19.87
CA ASP A 339 -2.87 -11.21 19.46
C ASP A 339 -2.30 -11.93 18.23
N VAL A 340 -2.41 -13.26 18.22
CA VAL A 340 -2.03 -14.12 17.09
C VAL A 340 -2.82 -13.75 15.83
N TYR A 341 -4.12 -13.47 15.96
CA TYR A 341 -4.96 -12.98 14.86
C TYR A 341 -4.56 -11.57 14.37
N LYS A 342 -4.26 -10.65 15.29
CA LYS A 342 -3.86 -9.28 14.92
C LYS A 342 -2.57 -9.27 14.12
N ALA A 343 -1.57 -10.05 14.54
CA ALA A 343 -0.32 -10.22 13.80
C ALA A 343 -0.56 -10.81 12.40
N PHE A 344 -1.37 -11.87 12.30
CA PHE A 344 -1.76 -12.47 11.02
C PHE A 344 -2.41 -11.48 10.06
N ARG A 345 -3.39 -10.70 10.55
CA ARG A 345 -4.08 -9.68 9.77
C ARG A 345 -3.11 -8.60 9.26
N ASP A 346 -2.22 -8.12 10.11
CA ASP A 346 -1.25 -7.10 9.75
C ASP A 346 -0.26 -7.59 8.67
N TYR A 347 0.14 -8.86 8.72
CA TYR A 347 1.01 -9.46 7.69
C TYR A 347 0.31 -9.61 6.34
N ILE A 348 -0.98 -10.00 6.32
CA ILE A 348 -1.77 -10.03 5.08
C ILE A 348 -1.87 -8.62 4.49
N LEU A 349 -2.19 -7.62 5.31
CA LEU A 349 -2.38 -6.24 4.85
C LEU A 349 -1.10 -5.62 4.29
N ARG A 350 0.07 -6.03 4.79
CA ARG A 350 1.38 -5.59 4.29
C ARG A 350 1.89 -6.40 3.09
N GLU A 351 1.18 -7.46 2.70
CA GLU A 351 1.61 -8.43 1.69
C GLU A 351 3.03 -9.00 1.95
N ASP A 352 3.44 -9.10 3.21
CA ASP A 352 4.79 -9.56 3.60
C ASP A 352 4.85 -11.09 3.70
N MET A 353 5.24 -11.74 2.60
CA MET A 353 5.33 -13.20 2.52
C MET A 353 6.31 -13.82 3.52
N GLN A 354 7.40 -13.13 3.88
CA GLN A 354 8.43 -13.70 4.78
C GLN A 354 7.92 -13.77 6.22
N LEU A 355 7.23 -12.71 6.66
CA LEU A 355 6.62 -12.68 7.99
C LEU A 355 5.48 -13.70 8.09
N LEU A 356 4.68 -13.85 7.04
CA LEU A 356 3.59 -14.82 7.03
C LEU A 356 4.08 -16.28 7.01
N ASP A 357 5.19 -16.57 6.32
CA ASP A 357 5.82 -17.89 6.32
C ASP A 357 6.41 -18.24 7.70
N ARG A 358 7.07 -17.28 8.36
CA ARG A 358 7.52 -17.41 9.75
C ARG A 358 6.35 -17.65 10.70
N TYR A 359 5.29 -16.86 10.56
CA TYR A 359 4.07 -16.98 11.36
C TYR A 359 3.45 -18.38 11.25
N CYS A 360 3.30 -18.93 10.03
CA CYS A 360 2.77 -20.28 9.86
C CYS A 360 3.66 -21.33 10.54
N SER A 361 4.98 -21.11 10.56
CA SER A 361 5.92 -22.02 11.19
C SER A 361 5.83 -21.99 12.72
N GLU A 362 5.64 -20.81 13.31
CA GLU A 362 5.58 -20.59 14.76
C GLU A 362 4.21 -20.96 15.37
N HIS A 363 3.11 -20.79 14.63
CA HIS A 363 1.75 -20.93 15.13
C HIS A 363 1.00 -22.15 14.59
N ARG A 364 1.67 -23.30 14.46
CA ARG A 364 1.06 -24.54 13.92
C ARG A 364 -0.14 -25.07 14.71
N THR A 365 -0.19 -24.75 16.01
CA THR A 365 -1.26 -25.17 16.92
C THR A 365 -2.40 -24.16 17.00
N SER A 366 -2.26 -22.97 16.40
CA SER A 366 -3.33 -21.96 16.41
C SER A 366 -4.49 -22.41 15.53
N ILE A 367 -5.71 -22.06 15.95
CA ILE A 367 -6.94 -22.25 15.17
C ILE A 367 -6.89 -21.50 13.82
N TYR A 368 -6.04 -20.48 13.69
CA TYR A 368 -5.88 -19.70 12.46
C TYR A 368 -4.87 -20.29 11.48
N HIS A 369 -4.15 -21.36 11.84
CA HIS A 369 -3.06 -21.90 11.00
C HIS A 369 -3.54 -22.34 9.60
N ALA A 370 -4.74 -22.90 9.50
CA ALA A 370 -5.33 -23.26 8.21
C ALA A 370 -5.57 -22.03 7.31
N GLY A 371 -6.06 -20.93 7.91
CA GLY A 371 -6.28 -19.66 7.23
C GLY A 371 -4.96 -18.97 6.83
N SER A 372 -3.94 -19.07 7.67
CA SER A 372 -2.63 -18.47 7.39
C SER A 372 -1.88 -19.18 6.28
N LEU A 373 -1.91 -20.53 6.25
CA LEU A 373 -1.37 -21.31 5.14
C LEU A 373 -2.08 -21.00 3.82
N PHE A 374 -3.42 -20.84 3.85
CA PHE A 374 -4.18 -20.45 2.68
C PHE A 374 -3.83 -19.04 2.19
N ALA A 375 -3.73 -18.07 3.10
CA ALA A 375 -3.34 -16.70 2.76
C ALA A 375 -1.92 -16.63 2.18
N LEU A 376 -1.00 -17.42 2.73
CA LEU A 376 0.37 -17.55 2.20
C LEU A 376 0.36 -18.12 0.79
N ALA A 377 -0.49 -19.12 0.52
CA ALA A 377 -0.67 -19.67 -0.82
C ALA A 377 -1.24 -18.63 -1.79
N GLU A 378 -2.22 -17.81 -1.39
CA GLU A 378 -2.77 -16.74 -2.24
C GLU A 378 -1.73 -15.65 -2.55
N LEU A 379 -0.94 -15.21 -1.56
CA LEU A 379 0.14 -14.25 -1.79
C LEU A 379 1.20 -14.80 -2.76
N ARG A 380 1.57 -16.07 -2.61
CA ARG A 380 2.48 -16.75 -3.55
C ARG A 380 1.86 -16.91 -4.94
N TYR A 381 0.55 -17.16 -5.03
CA TYR A 381 -0.14 -17.33 -6.31
C TYR A 381 -0.16 -16.03 -7.14
N LYS A 382 -0.25 -14.87 -6.49
CA LYS A 382 -0.08 -13.56 -7.14
C LYS A 382 1.33 -13.41 -7.74
N ASN A 383 2.35 -14.00 -7.11
CA ASN A 383 3.73 -13.97 -7.58
C ASN A 383 4.00 -15.16 -8.54
N ARG A 384 3.81 -14.91 -9.84
CA ARG A 384 3.83 -15.93 -10.93
C ARG A 384 5.07 -16.84 -10.96
N HIS A 385 6.17 -16.44 -10.32
CA HIS A 385 7.43 -17.20 -10.31
C HIS A 385 7.46 -18.36 -9.30
N ILE A 386 6.42 -18.53 -8.47
CA ILE A 386 6.45 -19.45 -7.32
C ILE A 386 5.33 -20.52 -7.43
N LYS A 387 5.09 -21.05 -8.63
CA LYS A 387 3.98 -21.99 -8.89
C LYS A 387 4.06 -23.24 -8.01
N GLU A 388 5.22 -23.89 -7.94
CA GLU A 388 5.39 -25.15 -7.21
C GLU A 388 5.19 -24.99 -5.71
N MET A 389 5.74 -23.92 -5.10
CA MET A 389 5.55 -23.69 -3.66
C MET A 389 4.12 -23.25 -3.34
N THR A 390 3.42 -22.60 -4.28
CA THR A 390 1.99 -22.29 -4.15
C THR A 390 1.16 -23.57 -4.13
N MET A 391 1.38 -24.48 -5.07
CA MET A 391 0.69 -25.78 -5.12
C MET A 391 0.98 -26.61 -3.86
N LYS A 392 2.23 -26.60 -3.39
CA LYS A 392 2.61 -27.25 -2.12
C LYS A 392 1.81 -26.69 -0.94
N ALA A 393 1.71 -25.36 -0.81
CA ALA A 393 0.96 -24.74 0.27
C ALA A 393 -0.53 -25.12 0.25
N TYR A 394 -1.18 -25.14 -0.93
CA TYR A 394 -2.56 -25.62 -1.05
C TYR A 394 -2.70 -27.09 -0.66
N ARG A 395 -1.79 -27.97 -1.10
CA ARG A 395 -1.79 -29.38 -0.71
C ARG A 395 -1.59 -29.56 0.79
N ASP A 396 -0.76 -28.72 1.42
CA ASP A 396 -0.55 -28.75 2.87
C ASP A 396 -1.82 -28.33 3.63
N VAL A 397 -2.58 -27.33 3.15
CA VAL A 397 -3.90 -26.99 3.72
C VAL A 397 -4.87 -28.17 3.64
N ILE A 398 -4.98 -28.82 2.47
CA ILE A 398 -5.89 -29.96 2.26
C ILE A 398 -5.49 -31.15 3.15
N ARG A 399 -4.19 -31.46 3.21
CA ARG A 399 -3.66 -32.60 3.96
C ARG A 399 -3.78 -32.42 5.47
N LEU A 400 -3.43 -31.23 5.98
CA LEU A 400 -3.40 -30.97 7.42
C LEU A 400 -4.80 -30.64 7.97
N TYR A 401 -5.67 -30.04 7.15
CA TYR A 401 -6.98 -29.53 7.58
C TYR A 401 -8.12 -29.97 6.65
N PRO A 402 -8.31 -31.28 6.40
CA PRO A 402 -9.25 -31.76 5.38
C PRO A 402 -10.71 -31.37 5.62
N ARG A 403 -11.09 -31.08 6.87
CA ARG A 403 -12.45 -30.64 7.26
C ARG A 403 -12.63 -29.12 7.29
N SER A 404 -11.57 -28.35 7.02
CA SER A 404 -11.63 -26.89 7.03
C SER A 404 -12.25 -26.36 5.74
N LYS A 405 -12.98 -25.24 5.82
CA LYS A 405 -13.43 -24.49 4.63
C LYS A 405 -12.27 -24.11 3.70
N TYR A 406 -11.09 -23.86 4.27
CA TYR A 406 -9.88 -23.55 3.51
C TYR A 406 -9.37 -24.73 2.67
N ALA A 407 -9.67 -25.98 3.03
CA ALA A 407 -9.30 -27.14 2.22
C ALA A 407 -10.14 -27.24 0.93
N SER A 408 -11.42 -26.89 0.99
CA SER A 408 -12.28 -26.78 -0.21
C SER A 408 -11.76 -25.68 -1.15
N TYR A 409 -11.46 -24.49 -0.60
CA TYR A 409 -10.87 -23.40 -1.37
C TYR A 409 -9.50 -23.77 -1.98
N ALA A 410 -8.64 -24.42 -1.20
CA ALA A 410 -7.32 -24.85 -1.64
C ALA A 410 -7.41 -25.89 -2.77
N SER A 411 -8.36 -26.83 -2.70
CA SER A 411 -8.59 -27.85 -3.73
C SER A 411 -8.96 -27.20 -5.06
N HIS A 412 -9.89 -26.25 -5.03
CA HIS A 412 -10.30 -25.53 -6.23
C HIS A 412 -9.17 -24.66 -6.81
N ARG A 413 -8.37 -23.99 -5.97
CA ARG A 413 -7.20 -23.23 -6.45
C ARG A 413 -6.14 -24.12 -7.07
N LEU A 414 -5.95 -25.32 -6.53
CA LEU A 414 -5.06 -26.32 -7.10
C LEU A 414 -5.52 -26.72 -8.51
N GLU A 415 -6.81 -26.96 -8.70
CA GLU A 415 -7.40 -27.27 -10.01
C GLU A 415 -7.21 -26.12 -11.02
N GLN A 416 -7.42 -24.86 -10.61
CA GLN A 416 -7.17 -23.68 -11.47
C GLN A 416 -5.70 -23.58 -11.90
N LEU A 417 -4.78 -23.86 -10.97
CA LEU A 417 -3.33 -23.86 -11.19
C LEU A 417 -2.90 -24.97 -12.16
N GLU A 418 -3.51 -26.14 -12.05
CA GLU A 418 -3.27 -27.29 -12.94
C GLU A 418 -3.78 -27.01 -14.35
N ARG A 419 -4.97 -26.39 -14.48
CA ARG A 419 -5.57 -25.98 -15.76
C ARG A 419 -4.96 -24.74 -16.40
N ARG A 420 -3.96 -24.11 -15.75
CA ARG A 420 -3.30 -22.86 -16.21
C ARG A 420 -4.26 -21.69 -16.44
N LEU A 421 -5.35 -21.62 -15.68
CA LEU A 421 -6.29 -20.51 -15.78
C LEU A 421 -5.63 -19.21 -15.25
N PRO A 422 -5.87 -18.05 -15.89
CA PRO A 422 -5.32 -16.78 -15.43
C PRO A 422 -5.85 -16.42 -14.03
N TYR A 423 -4.98 -15.86 -13.19
CA TYR A 423 -5.38 -15.33 -11.88
C TYR A 423 -6.44 -14.25 -12.09
N SER A 424 -7.65 -14.51 -11.64
CA SER A 424 -8.76 -13.55 -11.64
C SER A 424 -9.32 -13.49 -10.22
N ALA A 425 -9.19 -12.32 -9.57
CA ALA A 425 -9.87 -12.05 -8.30
C ALA A 425 -11.40 -12.03 -8.48
N TYR A 426 -11.88 -11.79 -9.70
CA TYR A 426 -13.30 -11.86 -10.05
C TYR A 426 -13.87 -13.28 -9.97
N ASN A 427 -13.05 -14.31 -10.26
CA ASN A 427 -13.49 -15.70 -10.21
C ASN A 427 -13.84 -16.14 -8.78
N LEU A 428 -13.19 -15.55 -7.75
CA LEU A 428 -13.55 -15.78 -6.35
C LEU A 428 -14.97 -15.29 -6.04
N ARG A 429 -15.34 -14.07 -6.47
CA ARG A 429 -16.68 -13.51 -6.28
C ARG A 429 -17.77 -14.31 -6.99
N TYR A 430 -17.51 -14.76 -8.21
CA TYR A 430 -18.43 -15.60 -8.96
C TYR A 430 -18.63 -16.95 -8.26
N PHE A 431 -17.54 -17.54 -7.77
CA PHE A 431 -17.55 -18.83 -7.09
C PHE A 431 -18.27 -18.81 -5.74
N TYR A 432 -18.11 -17.74 -4.93
CA TYR A 432 -18.90 -17.58 -3.70
C TYR A 432 -20.40 -17.64 -3.95
N ARG A 433 -20.81 -17.08 -5.09
CA ARG A 433 -22.21 -17.06 -5.51
C ARG A 433 -22.71 -18.42 -5.98
N GLU A 434 -21.86 -19.18 -6.67
CA GLU A 434 -22.22 -20.48 -7.25
C GLU A 434 -22.27 -21.62 -6.20
N TYR A 435 -21.40 -21.55 -5.19
CA TYR A 435 -21.30 -22.61 -4.16
C TYR A 435 -21.87 -22.21 -2.79
N ASN A 436 -22.52 -21.04 -2.68
CA ASN A 436 -23.05 -20.50 -1.43
C ASN A 436 -22.01 -20.46 -0.29
N LEU A 437 -20.75 -20.20 -0.66
CA LEU A 437 -19.65 -20.16 0.31
C LEU A 437 -19.60 -18.77 0.97
N PRO A 438 -19.45 -18.67 2.30
CA PRO A 438 -19.29 -17.39 2.97
C PRO A 438 -17.99 -16.70 2.50
N PRO A 439 -17.93 -15.35 2.52
CA PRO A 439 -16.74 -14.62 2.11
C PRO A 439 -15.49 -15.14 2.83
N LEU A 440 -14.33 -15.14 2.14
CA LEU A 440 -13.04 -15.67 2.65
C LEU A 440 -12.71 -15.24 4.09
N PHE A 441 -13.19 -14.06 4.47
CA PHE A 441 -13.15 -13.47 5.80
C PHE A 441 -14.55 -13.01 6.19
N ASP A 442 -15.41 -13.93 6.66
CA ASP A 442 -16.60 -13.53 7.40
C ASP A 442 -16.21 -13.22 8.83
N TYR A 443 -16.01 -11.93 9.12
CA TYR A 443 -15.68 -11.44 10.46
C TYR A 443 -16.79 -11.75 11.50
N ARG A 444 -17.97 -12.21 11.06
CA ARG A 444 -19.07 -12.64 11.95
C ARG A 444 -18.86 -14.03 12.54
N GLU A 445 -18.12 -14.92 11.89
CA GLU A 445 -17.73 -16.22 12.47
C GLU A 445 -16.82 -16.06 13.71
N LEU A 446 -16.34 -14.84 13.96
CA LEU A 446 -15.49 -14.47 15.10
C LEU A 446 -16.30 -13.79 16.23
N GLU A 447 -17.62 -13.60 16.07
CA GLU A 447 -18.50 -13.01 17.09
C GLU A 447 -18.63 -13.80 18.41
N PRO A 448 -18.47 -15.14 18.48
CA PRO A 448 -18.53 -15.84 19.76
C PRO A 448 -17.44 -15.45 20.77
N TYR A 449 -16.42 -14.70 20.37
CA TYR A 449 -15.27 -14.30 21.20
C TYR A 449 -15.24 -12.80 21.50
N LYS A 450 -16.36 -12.11 21.23
CA LYS A 450 -16.53 -10.66 21.42
C LYS A 450 -16.89 -10.29 22.86
N GLU A 451 -17.34 -11.25 23.68
CA GLU A 451 -17.55 -11.12 25.13
C GLU A 451 -16.29 -11.50 25.93
#